data_AF-A0A9E5Q509-F1
#
_entry.id   AF-A0A9E5Q509-F1
#
_cell.length_a   1.000
_cell.length_b   1.000
_cell.length_c   1.000
_cell.angle_alpha   90.00
_cell.angle_beta   90.00
_cell.angle_gamma   90.00
#
_symmetry.space_group_name_H-M   'P 1'
#
loop_
_entity.id
_entity.type
_entity.pdbx_description
1 polymer ?
#
loop_
_entity_poly.entity_id
_entity_poly.type
_entity_poly.pdbx_seq_one_letter_code
_entity_poly.pdbx_strand_id
1 'polypeptide(L)'
;NEYDSARTADLLADAHGLERTDAPEDADVLLINTCSVREKAQEKVFSQLGRWREWKASRPELIIGVGGCVASQEGAAIQERAPYVDIVYGPQTLHRVAELIDDVRR
;
A
#
# COMPACT_ATOMS: atom_id res chain seq x y z
N ASN A 1 -3.55 0.69 10.55
CA ASN A 1 -4.74 0.71 11.44
C ASN A 1 -5.60 -0.45 10.97
N GLU A 2 -5.99 -1.37 11.85
CA GLU A 2 -6.71 -2.59 11.46
C GLU A 2 -8.06 -2.31 10.80
N TYR A 3 -8.80 -1.31 11.31
CA TYR A 3 -10.08 -0.90 10.73
C TYR A 3 -9.94 -0.38 9.30
N ASP A 4 -8.98 0.51 9.07
CA ASP A 4 -8.71 1.05 7.72
C ASP A 4 -8.23 -0.06 6.77
N SER A 5 -7.42 -1.00 7.26
CA SER A 5 -7.00 -2.16 6.48
C SER A 5 -8.16 -3.08 6.09
N ALA A 6 -9.09 -3.35 7.02
CA ALA A 6 -10.27 -4.17 6.73
C ALA A 6 -11.16 -3.50 5.67
N ARG A 7 -11.45 -2.21 5.86
CA ARG A 7 -12.26 -1.44 4.89
C ARG A 7 -11.61 -1.37 3.51
N THR A 8 -10.29 -1.26 3.45
CA THR A 8 -9.54 -1.31 2.19
C THR A 8 -9.73 -2.67 1.51
N ALA A 9 -9.62 -3.77 2.26
CA ALA A 9 -9.82 -5.11 1.71
C ALA A 9 -11.24 -5.29 1.16
N ASP A 10 -12.27 -4.84 1.90
CA ASP A 10 -13.67 -4.93 1.45
C ASP A 10 -13.89 -4.16 0.13
N LEU A 11 -13.37 -2.93 0.04
CA LEU A 11 -13.47 -2.12 -1.19
C LEU A 11 -12.80 -2.79 -2.40
N LEU A 12 -11.67 -3.45 -2.18
CA LEU A 12 -10.94 -4.15 -3.23
C LEU A 12 -11.62 -5.46 -3.64
N ALA A 13 -12.26 -6.14 -2.69
CA ALA A 13 -13.09 -7.30 -2.98
C ALA A 13 -14.30 -6.89 -3.83
N ASP A 14 -15.01 -5.82 -3.44
CA ASP A 14 -16.19 -5.34 -4.17
C ASP A 14 -15.85 -4.80 -5.58
N ALA A 15 -14.77 -4.03 -5.71
CA ALA A 15 -14.42 -3.38 -6.98
C ALA A 15 -13.65 -4.31 -7.94
N HIS A 16 -12.73 -5.11 -7.42
CA HIS A 16 -11.73 -5.85 -8.21
C HIS A 16 -11.81 -7.36 -8.03
N GLY A 17 -12.69 -7.88 -7.18
CA GLY A 17 -12.77 -9.30 -6.85
C GLY A 17 -11.51 -9.82 -6.14
N LEU A 18 -10.72 -8.93 -5.52
CA LEU A 18 -9.49 -9.30 -4.83
C LEU A 18 -9.81 -9.95 -3.48
N GLU A 19 -9.09 -11.01 -3.17
CA GLU A 19 -9.19 -11.71 -1.89
C GLU A 19 -7.97 -11.43 -1.02
N ARG A 20 -8.17 -11.42 0.29
CA ARG A 20 -7.07 -11.25 1.24
C ARG A 20 -6.28 -12.55 1.34
N THR A 21 -4.97 -12.45 1.16
CA THR A 21 -4.03 -13.55 1.39
C THR A 21 -3.11 -13.24 2.57
N ASP A 22 -2.77 -14.28 3.34
CA ASP A 22 -1.73 -14.23 4.37
C ASP A 22 -0.34 -14.59 3.80
N ALA A 23 -0.28 -15.09 2.56
CA ALA A 23 0.93 -15.39 1.80
C ALA A 23 1.22 -14.23 0.85
N PRO A 24 2.13 -13.31 1.19
CA PRO A 24 2.36 -12.13 0.38
C PRO A 24 2.96 -12.44 -1.01
N GLU A 25 3.57 -13.62 -1.17
CA GLU A 25 4.07 -14.14 -2.45
C GLU A 25 2.96 -14.41 -3.47
N ASP A 26 1.73 -14.65 -3.02
CA ASP A 26 0.56 -14.89 -3.86
C ASP A 26 -0.23 -13.60 -4.13
N ALA A 27 0.14 -12.49 -3.50
CA ALA A 27 -0.58 -11.23 -3.64
C ALA A 27 -0.33 -10.58 -5.01
N ASP A 28 -1.39 -10.03 -5.61
CA ASP A 28 -1.29 -9.10 -6.75
C ASP A 28 -1.15 -7.64 -6.30
N VAL A 29 -1.59 -7.35 -5.06
CA VAL A 29 -1.57 -6.01 -4.45
C VAL A 29 -1.09 -6.12 -3.01
N LEU A 30 -0.06 -5.35 -2.66
CA LEU A 30 0.48 -5.24 -1.30
C LEU A 30 0.26 -3.83 -0.76
N LEU A 31 -0.53 -3.74 0.31
CA LEU A 31 -0.88 -2.46 0.94
C LEU A 31 -0.41 -2.40 2.39
N ILE A 32 0.26 -1.30 2.76
CA ILE A 32 0.61 -1.01 4.15
C ILE A 32 -0.15 0.22 4.66
N ASN A 33 -1.08 0.01 5.59
CA ASN A 33 -1.84 1.08 6.23
C ASN A 33 -1.29 1.39 7.63
N THR A 34 -0.65 2.54 7.79
CA THR A 34 -0.01 2.93 9.06
C THR A 34 -0.50 4.27 9.59
N CYS A 35 -0.51 4.42 10.91
CA CYS A 35 -0.87 5.66 11.59
C CYS A 35 0.39 6.27 12.21
N SER A 36 0.52 7.59 12.15
CA SER A 36 1.72 8.32 12.60
C SER A 36 1.86 8.42 14.12
N VAL A 37 0.86 7.99 14.88
CA VAL A 37 0.84 8.10 16.36
C VAL A 37 1.72 7.07 17.07
N ARG A 38 2.28 6.10 16.32
CA ARG A 38 3.14 5.05 16.89
C ARG A 38 4.61 5.42 16.73
N GLU A 39 5.40 5.15 17.76
CA GLU A 39 6.86 5.27 17.68
C GLU A 39 7.39 4.40 16.53
N LYS A 40 8.29 4.97 15.72
CA LYS A 40 8.95 4.31 14.58
C LYS A 40 8.02 3.86 13.45
N ALA A 41 6.84 4.45 13.33
CA ALA A 41 5.88 4.10 12.27
C ALA A 41 6.49 4.28 10.88
N GLN A 42 7.29 5.33 10.68
CA GLN A 42 7.99 5.61 9.44
C GLN A 42 9.07 4.55 9.14
N GLU A 43 9.96 4.25 10.09
CA GLU A 43 11.02 3.27 9.91
C GLU A 43 10.47 1.88 9.59
N LYS A 44 9.33 1.50 10.21
CA LYS A 44 8.64 0.24 9.90
C LYS A 44 8.10 0.20 8.48
N VAL A 45 7.54 1.30 7.97
CA VAL A 45 7.10 1.39 6.57
C VAL A 45 8.29 1.19 5.64
N PHE A 46 9.37 1.95 5.81
CA PHE A 46 10.54 1.83 4.93
C PHE A 46 11.20 0.46 5.03
N SER A 47 11.24 -0.16 6.21
CA SER A 47 11.74 -1.52 6.39
C SER A 47 10.88 -2.53 5.62
N GLN A 48 9.56 -2.41 5.66
CA GLN A 48 8.65 -3.30 4.92
C GLN A 48 8.76 -3.09 3.40
N LEU A 49 8.81 -1.83 2.95
CA LEU A 49 9.02 -1.49 1.53
C LEU A 49 10.33 -2.07 0.99
N GLY A 50 11.40 -2.00 1.79
CA GLY A 50 12.70 -2.60 1.44
C GLY A 50 12.61 -4.09 1.13
N ARG A 51 11.75 -4.85 1.84
CA ARG A 51 11.51 -6.27 1.57
C ARG A 51 10.71 -6.48 0.29
N TRP A 52 9.68 -5.67 0.06
CA TRP A 52 8.83 -5.78 -1.13
C TRP A 52 9.52 -5.34 -2.42
N ARG A 53 10.59 -4.55 -2.32
CA ARG A 53 11.42 -4.16 -3.48
C ARG A 53 11.89 -5.37 -4.29
N GLU A 54 12.32 -6.44 -3.62
CA GLU A 54 12.80 -7.65 -4.29
C GLU A 54 11.68 -8.34 -5.07
N TRP A 55 10.47 -8.32 -4.54
CA TRP A 55 9.29 -8.89 -5.21
C TRP A 55 8.83 -8.04 -6.38
N LYS A 56 8.79 -6.71 -6.27
CA LYS A 56 8.49 -5.83 -7.42
C LYS A 56 9.51 -6.00 -8.54
N ALA A 57 10.78 -6.25 -8.18
CA ALA A 57 11.83 -6.50 -9.16
C ALA A 57 11.64 -7.82 -9.93
N SER A 58 11.10 -8.87 -9.28
CA SER A 58 10.80 -10.15 -9.95
C SER A 58 9.40 -10.20 -10.57
N ARG A 59 8.46 -9.39 -10.08
CA ARG A 59 7.05 -9.29 -10.48
C ARG A 59 6.68 -7.83 -10.72
N PRO A 60 7.02 -7.26 -11.90
CA PRO A 60 6.72 -5.86 -12.20
C PRO A 60 5.23 -5.49 -12.12
N GLU A 61 4.36 -6.47 -12.34
CA GLU A 61 2.90 -6.38 -12.24
C GLU A 61 2.37 -6.25 -10.81
N LEU A 62 3.18 -6.58 -9.79
CA LEU A 62 2.82 -6.49 -8.38
C LEU A 62 2.58 -5.02 -7.99
N ILE A 63 1.40 -4.69 -7.50
CA ILE A 63 1.09 -3.31 -7.09
C ILE A 63 1.46 -3.11 -5.62
N ILE A 64 2.25 -2.09 -5.32
CA ILE A 64 2.63 -1.72 -3.95
C ILE A 64 2.01 -0.38 -3.58
N GLY A 65 1.30 -0.34 -2.44
CA GLY A 65 0.68 0.88 -1.94
C GLY A 65 0.96 1.17 -0.46
N VAL A 66 1.08 2.46 -0.15
CA VAL A 66 1.25 2.98 1.23
C VAL A 66 0.09 3.89 1.57
N GLY A 67 -0.61 3.56 2.66
CA GLY A 67 -1.81 4.26 3.11
C GLY A 67 -1.73 4.78 4.55
N GLY A 68 -2.59 5.75 4.86
CA GLY A 68 -2.77 6.30 6.20
C GLY A 68 -1.93 7.54 6.51
N CYS A 69 -1.87 7.95 7.78
CA CYS A 69 -1.29 9.25 8.16
C CYS A 69 0.19 9.40 7.77
N VAL A 70 0.98 8.32 7.85
CA VAL A 70 2.39 8.36 7.44
C VAL A 70 2.51 8.57 5.94
N ALA A 71 1.63 7.97 5.13
CA ALA A 71 1.60 8.20 3.68
C ALA A 71 1.39 9.69 3.35
N SER A 72 0.51 10.37 4.11
CA SER A 72 0.25 11.80 3.94
C SER A 72 1.40 12.70 4.42
N GLN A 73 2.13 12.29 5.46
CA GLN A 73 3.24 13.06 6.02
C GLN A 73 4.54 12.87 5.22
N GLU A 74 4.80 11.64 4.79
CA GLU A 74 6.06 11.19 4.19
C GLU A 74 5.95 10.97 2.67
N GLY A 75 4.86 11.37 2.02
CA GLY A 75 4.59 11.05 0.61
C GLY A 75 5.75 11.36 -0.33
N ALA A 76 6.38 12.53 -0.19
CA ALA A 76 7.55 12.92 -0.99
C ALA A 76 8.77 12.02 -0.71
N ALA A 77 9.04 11.71 0.57
CA ALA A 77 10.14 10.83 0.96
C ALA A 77 9.91 9.37 0.51
N ILE A 78 8.66 8.92 0.48
CA ILE A 78 8.29 7.60 -0.06
C ILE A 78 8.59 7.56 -1.55
N GLN A 79 8.17 8.56 -2.32
CA GLN A 79 8.45 8.61 -3.76
C GLN A 79 9.95 8.66 -4.07
N GLU A 80 10.73 9.41 -3.29
CA GLU A 80 12.18 9.52 -3.48
C GLU A 80 12.92 8.22 -3.10
N ARG A 81 12.60 7.64 -1.94
CA ARG A 81 13.35 6.50 -1.36
C ARG A 81 12.82 5.13 -1.82
N ALA A 82 11.56 5.08 -2.22
CA ALA A 82 10.87 3.86 -2.66
C ALA A 82 10.09 4.13 -3.95
N PRO A 83 10.77 4.46 -5.07
CA PRO A 83 10.12 4.78 -6.35
C PRO A 83 9.37 3.59 -6.98
N TYR A 84 9.48 2.40 -6.40
CA TYR A 84 8.74 1.19 -6.74
C TYR A 84 7.36 1.11 -6.05
N VAL A 85 6.99 2.09 -5.23
CA VAL A 85 5.64 2.24 -4.68
C VAL A 85 4.76 2.88 -5.74
N ASP A 86 3.73 2.15 -6.17
CA ASP A 86 2.82 2.60 -7.22
C ASP A 86 1.76 3.57 -6.68
N ILE A 87 1.32 3.38 -5.43
CA ILE A 87 0.18 4.12 -4.86
C ILE A 87 0.50 4.70 -3.48
N VAL A 88 0.18 5.97 -3.27
CA VAL A 88 0.24 6.63 -1.96
C VAL A 88 -1.09 7.33 -1.69
N TYR A 89 -1.76 7.00 -0.58
CA TYR A 89 -3.05 7.58 -0.23
C TYR A 89 -3.18 7.94 1.24
N GLY A 90 -3.89 9.04 1.53
CA GLY A 90 -4.13 9.49 2.88
C GLY A 90 -5.29 8.77 3.58
N PRO A 91 -5.45 8.96 4.89
CA PRO A 91 -6.52 8.32 5.67
C PRO A 91 -7.93 8.76 5.21
N GLN A 92 -8.07 9.94 4.60
CA GLN A 92 -9.35 10.46 4.10
C GLN A 92 -9.66 10.03 2.65
N THR A 93 -8.69 9.47 1.94
CA THR A 93 -8.81 9.10 0.51
C THR A 93 -8.82 7.60 0.29
N LEU A 94 -9.05 6.81 1.34
CA LEU A 94 -9.09 5.34 1.28
C LEU A 94 -10.10 4.80 0.26
N HIS A 95 -11.24 5.49 0.08
CA HIS A 95 -12.24 5.15 -0.92
C HIS A 95 -11.73 5.20 -2.38
N ARG A 96 -10.63 5.93 -2.63
CA ARG A 96 -10.02 6.05 -3.96
C ARG A 96 -9.01 4.95 -4.26
N VAL A 97 -8.70 4.08 -3.30
CA VAL A 97 -7.68 3.03 -3.48
C VAL A 97 -7.97 2.14 -4.68
N ALA A 98 -9.25 1.83 -4.92
CA ALA A 98 -9.67 1.03 -6.07
C ALA A 98 -9.39 1.75 -7.40
N GLU A 99 -9.73 3.04 -7.49
CA GLU A 99 -9.47 3.87 -8.68
C GLU A 99 -7.96 4.04 -8.93
N LEU A 100 -7.18 4.24 -7.87
CA LEU A 100 -5.71 4.36 -7.99
C LEU A 100 -5.06 3.07 -8.50
N ILE A 101 -5.62 1.90 -8.17
CA ILE A 101 -5.16 0.62 -8.72
C ILE A 101 -5.46 0.53 -10.22
N ASP A 102 -6.61 1.03 -10.66
CA ASP A 102 -6.95 1.05 -12.09
C ASP A 102 -6.01 1.96 -12.88
N ASP A 103 -5.65 3.12 -12.33
CA ASP A 103 -4.70 4.04 -12.95
C ASP A 103 -3.31 3.40 -13.13
N VAL A 104 -2.89 2.55 -12.19
CA VAL A 104 -1.60 1.81 -12.26
C VAL A 104 -1.65 0.65 -13.25
N ARG A 105 -2.81 -0.01 -13.39
CA ARG A 105 -3.00 -1.15 -14.31
C ARG A 105 -3.16 -0.75 -15.78
N ARG A 106 -3.37 0.53 -16.05
CA ARG A 106 -3.64 1.08 -17.38
C ARG A 106 -2.40 1.24 -18.24
#